data_AF-A0A523HND0-F1
#
_entry.id   AF-A0A523HND0-F1
#
_cell.length_a   1.000
_cell.length_b   1.000
_cell.length_c   1.000
_cell.angle_alpha   90.00
_cell.angle_beta   90.00
_cell.angle_gamma   90.00
#
_symmetry.space_group_name_H-M   'P 1'
#
loop_
_entity.id
_entity.type
_entity.pdbx_description
1 polymer ?
#
loop_
_entity_poly.entity_id
_entity_poly.type
_entity_poly.pdbx_seq_one_letter_code
_entity_poly.pdbx_strand_id
1 'polypeptide(L)' 'MPTLVATQFNPVIKKYYRTFVEGQGKCKMVALTASMRKLLYIMNAMLKNEQYWQPNLIENA' A
#
# COMPACT_ATOMS: atom_id res chain seq x y z
N MET A 1 -11.29 0.58 9.37
CA MET A 1 -9.86 0.72 9.01
C MET A 1 -9.67 0.44 7.52
N PRO A 2 -9.47 1.48 6.68
CA PRO A 2 -9.36 1.31 5.22
C PRO A 2 -8.14 0.49 4.80
N THR A 3 -7.02 0.59 5.53
CA THR A 3 -5.80 -0.17 5.26
C THR A 3 -6.01 -1.69 5.36
N LEU A 4 -6.85 -2.16 6.29
CA LEU A 4 -7.12 -3.59 6.47
C LEU A 4 -7.88 -4.18 5.27
N VAL A 5 -8.82 -3.40 4.72
CA VAL A 5 -9.56 -3.76 3.50
C VAL A 5 -8.60 -3.71 2.31
N ALA A 6 -7.78 -2.67 2.22
CA ALA A 6 -6.79 -2.53 1.15
C ALA A 6 -5.78 -3.69 1.13
N THR A 7 -5.31 -4.18 2.29
CA THR A 7 -4.41 -5.35 2.35
C THR A 7 -5.07 -6.67 1.96
N GLN A 8 -6.41 -6.76 2.00
CA GLN A 8 -7.15 -7.97 1.66
C GLN A 8 -7.57 -8.00 0.18
N PHE A 9 -8.12 -6.89 -0.31
CA PHE A 9 -8.72 -6.81 -1.64
C PHE A 9 -7.78 -6.24 -2.71
N ASN A 10 -6.76 -5.46 -2.34
CA ASN A 10 -5.84 -4.88 -3.31
C ASN A 10 -4.56 -5.73 -3.39
N PRO A 11 -4.31 -6.43 -4.52
CA PRO A 11 -3.16 -7.32 -4.65
C PRO A 11 -1.82 -6.59 -4.52
N VAL A 12 -1.77 -5.31 -4.87
CA VAL A 12 -0.53 -4.53 -4.79
C VAL A 12 -0.18 -4.20 -3.34
N ILE A 13 -1.17 -3.74 -2.57
CA ILE A 13 -0.98 -3.40 -1.15
C ILE A 13 -0.75 -4.68 -0.34
N LYS A 14 -1.40 -5.79 -0.72
CA LYS A 14 -1.15 -7.12 -0.15
C LYS A 14 0.29 -7.59 -0.37
N LYS A 15 0.81 -7.45 -1.59
CA LYS A 15 2.21 -7.80 -1.91
C LYS A 15 3.18 -6.94 -1.09
N TYR A 16 2.94 -5.63 -1.02
CA TYR A 16 3.75 -4.70 -0.23
C TYR A 16 3.77 -5.07 1.26
N TYR A 17 2.58 -5.28 1.86
CA TYR A 17 2.44 -5.73 3.25
C TYR A 17 3.17 -7.06 3.50
N ARG A 18 3.02 -8.03 2.59
CA ARG A 18 3.66 -9.34 2.69
C ARG A 18 5.19 -9.24 2.66
N THR A 19 5.75 -8.38 1.81
CA THR A 19 7.20 -8.13 1.76
C THR A 19 7.75 -7.62 3.10
N PHE A 20 7.02 -6.78 3.83
CA PHE A 20 7.47 -6.31 5.16
C PHE A 20 7.36 -7.38 6.25
N VAL A 21 6.26 -8.13 6.26
CA VAL A 21 6.01 -9.14 7.30
C VAL A 21 6.89 -10.37 7.09
N GLU A 22 6.94 -10.89 5.87
CA GLU A 22 7.63 -12.14 5.54
C GLU A 22 9.09 -11.91 5.12
N GLY A 23 9.36 -10.84 4.37
CA GLY A 23 10.72 -10.55 3.88
C GLY A 23 11.60 -9.84 4.91
N GLN A 24 11.04 -8.89 5.67
CA GLN A 24 11.80 -8.09 6.64
C GLN A 24 11.56 -8.49 8.10
N GLY A 25 10.66 -9.43 8.38
CA GLY A 25 10.34 -9.89 9.73
C GLY A 25 9.75 -8.82 10.65
N LYS A 26 9.20 -7.73 10.09
CA LYS A 26 8.73 -6.58 10.89
C LYS A 26 7.40 -6.89 11.59
N CYS A 27 7.20 -6.28 12.76
CA CYS A 27 5.95 -6.36 13.51
C CYS A 27 4.75 -5.99 12.64
N LYS A 28 3.67 -6.76 12.75
CA LYS A 28 2.43 -6.62 11.95
C LYS A 28 1.88 -5.19 11.96
N MET A 29 1.93 -4.51 13.11
CA MET A 29 1.48 -3.12 13.24
C MET A 29 2.36 -2.14 12.45
N VAL A 30 3.67 -2.36 12.39
CA VAL A 30 4.60 -1.51 11.62
C VAL A 30 4.36 -1.70 10.12
N ALA A 31 4.14 -2.94 9.69
CA ALA A 31 3.79 -3.23 8.29
C ALA A 31 2.44 -2.61 7.91
N LEU A 32 1.47 -2.58 8.83
CA LEU A 32 0.18 -1.93 8.60
C LEU A 32 0.31 -0.41 8.49
N THR A 33 1.09 0.23 9.37
CA THR A 33 1.35 1.68 9.31
C THR A 33 2.11 2.06 8.03
N ALA A 34 3.09 1.25 7.60
CA ALA A 34 3.79 1.45 6.33
C ALA A 34 2.83 1.33 5.12
N SER A 35 1.93 0.35 5.15
CA SER A 35 0.90 0.15 4.12
C SER A 35 -0.11 1.31 4.08
N MET A 36 -0.47 1.87 5.24
CA MET A 36 -1.33 3.05 5.34
C MET A 36 -0.65 4.28 4.71
N ARG A 37 0.64 4.51 5.01
CA ARG A 37 1.39 5.63 4.41
C ARG A 37 1.49 5.49 2.89
N LYS A 38 1.72 4.28 2.38
CA LYS A 38 1.73 4.00 0.93
C LYS A 38 0.37 4.27 0.29
N LEU A 39 -0.72 3.85 0.94
CA LEU A 39 -2.09 4.10 0.47
C LEU A 39 -2.39 5.60 0.38
N LEU A 40 -2.08 6.37 1.44
CA LEU A 40 -2.27 7.83 1.45
C LEU A 40 -1.44 8.53 0.36
N TYR A 41 -0.20 8.07 0.15
CA TYR A 41 0.65 8.60 -0.90
C TYR A 41 0.05 8.39 -2.30
N ILE A 42 -0.49 7.19 -2.57
CA ILE A 42 -1.12 6.88 -3.85
C ILE A 42 -2.36 7.75 -4.06
N MET A 43 -3.23 7.87 -3.05
CA MET A 43 -4.42 8.71 -3.15
C MET A 43 -4.06 10.19 -3.37
N ASN A 44 -3.00 10.67 -2.70
CA ASN A 44 -2.52 12.03 -2.90
C ASN A 44 -1.94 12.25 -4.31
N ALA A 45 -1.21 11.27 -4.85
CA ALA A 45 -0.69 11.33 -6.21
C ALA A 45 -1.80 11.27 -7.27
N MET A 46 -2.80 10.41 -7.08
CA MET A 46 -3.98 10.31 -7.94
C MET A 46 -4.77 11.62 -7.97
N LEU A 47 -5.01 12.22 -6.80
CA LEU A 47 -5.73 13.49 -6.70
C LEU A 47 -4.94 14.64 -7.34
N LYS A 48 -3.62 14.68 -7.14
CA LYS A 48 -2.76 15.70 -7.73
C LYS A 48 -2.71 15.64 -9.25
N ASN A 49 -2.72 14.43 -9.81
CA ASN A 49 -2.60 14.22 -11.25
C ASN A 49 -3.95 14.05 -11.96
N GLU A 50 -5.08 14.16 -11.23
CA GLU A 50 -6.44 13.87 -11.72
C GLU A 50 -6.54 12.50 -12.43
N GLN A 51 -5.76 11.53 -11.94
CA GLN A 51 -5.65 10.20 -12.53
C GLN A 51 -6.39 9.17 -11.70
N TYR A 52 -7.08 8.27 -12.39
CA TYR A 52 -7.71 7.10 -11.78
C TYR A 52 -6.67 6.08 -11.31
N TRP A 53 -7.11 5.10 -10.51
CA TRP A 53 -6.23 4.07 -9.95
C TRP A 53 -5.48 3.33 -11.05
N GLN A 54 -4.14 3.43 -11.03
CA GLN A 54 -3.25 2.71 -11.92
C GLN A 54 -2.40 1.72 -11.12
N PRO A 55 -2.62 0.40 -11.27
CA PRO A 55 -1.88 -0.62 -10.52
C PRO A 55 -0.37 -0.59 -10.77
N ASN A 56 0.05 -0.10 -11.94
CA ASN A 56 1.45 -0.08 -12.40
C ASN A 56 2.27 1.11 -11.89
N LEU A 57 1.64 2.14 -11.28
CA LEU A 57 2.38 3.26 -10.70
C LEU A 57 3.21 2.83 -9.46
N ILE A 58 2.99 1.61 -8.98
CA ILE A 58 3.41 1.16 -7.65
C ILE A 58 4.75 0.40 -7.69
N GLU A 59 5.25 0.02 -8.88
CA GLU A 59 6.52 -0.71 -9.01
C GLU A 59 7.78 0.15 -8.81
N ASN A 60 7.67 1.49 -8.90
CA ASN A 60 8.83 2.39 -8.94
C ASN A 60 8.93 3.39 -7.78
N ALA A 61 8.27 3.15 -6.65
CA ALA A 61 8.31 4.04 -5.48
C ALA A 61 8.47 3.30 -4.16
#